data_AF-A0A2G2Z0F2-F1
#
_entry.id   AF-A0A2G2Z0F2-F1
#
_cell.length_a   1.000
_cell.length_b   1.000
_cell.length_c   1.000
_cell.angle_alpha   90.00
_cell.angle_beta   90.00
_cell.angle_gamma   90.00
#
_symmetry.space_group_name_H-M   'P 1'
#
loop_
_entity.id
_entity.type
_entity.pdbx_description
1 polymer ?
#
loop_
_entity_poly.entity_id
_entity_poly.type
_entity_poly.pdbx_seq_one_letter_code
_entity_poly.pdbx_strand_id
1 'polypeptide(L)'
;MTKILRSLELTMKNLQGLGGYKSVSYKDLCMFPGVHLPLCFKMLKFEKYDGHGNPIAHLRCYCNHLRGAREKEELLMDYFGESLSGQALEWFVDQDIDKWISWDDLTNGFVQQF
;
A
#
# COMPACT_ATOMS: atom_id res chain seq x y z
N MET A 1 11.90 -54.42 -2.80
CA MET A 1 11.60 -53.32 -1.84
C MET A 1 12.19 -51.95 -2.24
N THR A 2 12.89 -51.82 -3.37
CA THR A 2 13.66 -50.61 -3.74
C THR A 2 12.98 -49.67 -4.74
N LYS A 3 11.96 -50.15 -5.50
CA LYS A 3 11.26 -49.34 -6.51
C LYS A 3 10.38 -48.25 -5.88
N ILE A 4 9.73 -48.54 -4.76
CA ILE A 4 8.81 -47.60 -4.08
C ILE A 4 9.59 -46.42 -3.48
N LEU A 5 10.73 -46.69 -2.84
CA LEU A 5 11.59 -45.65 -2.28
C LEU A 5 12.12 -44.69 -3.36
N ARG A 6 12.61 -45.22 -4.49
CA ARG A 6 13.05 -44.38 -5.62
C ARG A 6 11.92 -43.56 -6.22
N SER A 7 10.72 -44.14 -6.30
CA SER A 7 9.53 -43.42 -6.78
C SER A 7 9.16 -42.27 -5.85
N LEU A 8 9.20 -42.50 -4.53
CA LEU A 8 8.91 -41.48 -3.52
C LEU A 8 9.92 -40.32 -3.55
N GLU A 9 11.22 -40.63 -3.62
CA GLU A 9 12.28 -39.63 -3.74
C GLU A 9 12.14 -38.77 -5.00
N LEU A 10 11.73 -39.38 -6.12
CA LEU A 10 11.50 -38.65 -7.37
C LEU A 10 10.28 -37.72 -7.26
N THR A 11 9.18 -38.17 -6.65
CA THR A 11 8.02 -37.30 -6.39
C THR A 11 8.36 -36.15 -5.46
N MET A 12 9.17 -36.35 -4.42
CA MET A 12 9.58 -35.29 -3.50
C MET A 12 10.46 -34.24 -4.20
N LYS A 13 11.40 -34.66 -5.06
CA LYS A 13 12.19 -33.74 -5.89
C LYS A 13 11.34 -32.96 -6.90
N ASN A 14 10.31 -33.59 -7.46
CA ASN A 14 9.40 -32.93 -8.40
C ASN A 14 8.47 -31.92 -7.71
N LEU A 15 8.08 -32.17 -6.46
CA LEU A 15 7.29 -31.22 -5.65
C LEU A 15 8.11 -30.00 -5.23
N GLN A 16 9.43 -30.14 -5.03
CA GLN A 16 10.34 -29.01 -4.80
C GLN A 16 10.49 -28.10 -6.03
N GLY A 17 10.15 -28.60 -7.23
CA GLY A 17 10.15 -27.86 -8.50
C GLY A 17 8.82 -27.16 -8.83
N LEU A 18 7.76 -27.37 -8.05
CA LEU A 18 6.56 -26.54 -8.11
C LEU A 18 6.89 -25.23 -7.39
N GLY A 19 7.54 -24.32 -8.13
CA GLY A 19 7.90 -22.97 -7.70
C GLY A 19 6.77 -22.37 -6.87
N GLY A 20 7.07 -22.20 -5.59
CA GLY A 20 6.09 -21.96 -4.56
C GLY A 20 5.21 -20.76 -4.83
N TYR A 21 3.96 -20.87 -4.40
CA TYR A 21 3.22 -19.68 -4.00
C TYR A 21 4.10 -18.96 -2.97
N LYS A 22 4.77 -17.90 -3.40
CA LYS A 22 5.42 -16.96 -2.48
C LYS A 22 4.29 -16.47 -1.59
N SER A 23 4.27 -16.92 -0.35
CA SER A 23 3.30 -16.43 0.61
C SER A 23 3.55 -14.95 0.76
N VAL A 24 2.57 -14.13 0.40
CA VAL A 24 2.66 -12.69 0.61
C VAL A 24 2.43 -12.43 2.10
N SER A 25 3.35 -11.72 2.75
CA SER A 25 3.23 -11.35 4.16
C SER A 25 2.52 -10.00 4.32
N TYR A 26 2.04 -9.71 5.53
CA TYR A 26 1.50 -8.39 5.87
C TYR A 26 2.48 -7.26 5.54
N LYS A 27 3.78 -7.48 5.77
CA LYS A 27 4.83 -6.50 5.50
C LYS A 27 5.06 -6.26 4.01
N ASP A 28 4.73 -7.23 3.16
CA ASP A 28 4.85 -7.10 1.71
C ASP A 28 3.66 -6.34 1.09
N LEU A 29 2.54 -6.23 1.82
CA LEU A 29 1.30 -5.59 1.34
C LEU A 29 1.03 -4.24 1.99
N CYS A 30 1.42 -4.08 3.26
CA CYS A 30 1.15 -2.87 4.00
C CYS A 30 2.19 -1.82 3.64
N MET A 31 1.74 -0.69 3.07
CA MET A 31 2.61 0.44 2.74
C MET A 31 3.23 1.08 3.99
N PHE A 32 2.52 1.05 5.12
CA PHE A 32 2.99 1.71 6.35
C PHE A 32 2.83 0.79 7.56
N PRO A 33 3.63 -0.29 7.67
CA PRO A 33 3.43 -1.34 8.67
C PRO A 33 3.70 -0.90 10.11
N GLY A 34 4.36 0.25 10.31
CA GLY A 34 4.62 0.86 11.63
C GLY A 34 3.49 1.74 12.15
N VAL A 35 2.45 1.98 11.34
CA VAL A 35 1.41 2.97 11.65
C VAL A 35 0.27 2.33 12.42
N HIS A 36 0.03 2.82 13.63
CA HIS A 36 -1.05 2.34 14.48
C HIS A 36 -2.22 3.33 14.50
N LEU A 37 -3.36 2.88 13.99
CA LEU A 37 -4.59 3.65 14.00
C LEU A 37 -5.14 3.77 15.44
N PRO A 38 -5.62 4.95 15.86
CA PRO A 38 -6.35 5.08 17.10
C PRO A 38 -7.59 4.18 17.10
N LEU A 39 -7.82 3.44 18.19
CA LEU A 39 -8.89 2.44 18.33
C LEU A 39 -10.32 3.01 18.07
N CYS A 40 -10.49 4.33 18.18
CA CYS A 40 -11.75 5.03 17.99
C CYS A 40 -11.73 5.99 16.78
N PHE A 41 -10.80 5.79 15.84
CA PHE A 41 -10.73 6.64 14.65
C PHE A 41 -11.97 6.41 13.79
N LYS A 42 -12.81 7.43 13.70
CA LYS A 42 -13.96 7.41 12.80
C LYS A 42 -13.43 7.38 11.37
N MET A 43 -13.88 6.39 10.60
CA MET A 43 -13.54 6.30 9.18
C MET A 43 -13.86 7.63 8.49
N LEU A 44 -12.80 8.25 7.96
CA LEU A 44 -12.93 9.52 7.26
C LEU A 44 -13.54 9.27 5.89
N LYS A 45 -14.46 10.14 5.50
CA LYS A 45 -15.00 10.16 4.15
C LYS A 45 -14.31 11.28 3.42
N PHE A 46 -13.44 10.92 2.47
CA PHE A 46 -12.82 11.86 1.57
C PHE A 46 -13.66 11.97 0.30
N GLU A 47 -13.68 13.17 -0.28
CA GLU A 47 -13.94 13.29 -1.70
C GLU A 47 -12.74 12.65 -2.42
N LYS A 48 -13.03 11.70 -3.32
CA LYS A 48 -11.99 10.90 -3.96
C LYS A 48 -11.44 11.61 -5.19
N TYR A 49 -10.12 11.68 -5.29
CA TYR A 49 -9.45 12.14 -6.50
C TYR A 49 -9.29 10.98 -7.47
N ASP A 50 -9.74 11.15 -8.70
CA ASP A 50 -9.73 10.09 -9.73
C ASP A 50 -8.55 10.20 -10.72
N GLY A 51 -7.73 11.24 -10.57
CA GLY A 51 -6.67 11.60 -11.50
C GLY A 51 -6.91 12.90 -12.27
N HIS A 52 -8.09 13.51 -12.16
CA HIS A 52 -8.44 14.73 -12.89
C HIS A 52 -8.65 15.94 -11.97
N GLY A 53 -8.29 17.12 -12.46
CA GLY A 53 -8.48 18.39 -11.77
C GLY A 53 -7.18 18.94 -11.21
N ASN A 54 -7.25 19.67 -10.09
CA ASN A 54 -6.08 20.29 -9.48
C ASN A 54 -5.57 19.43 -8.29
N PRO A 55 -4.39 18.78 -8.40
CA PRO A 55 -3.83 17.93 -7.35
C PRO A 55 -3.57 18.69 -6.04
N ILE A 56 -3.13 19.95 -6.12
CA ILE A 56 -2.87 20.80 -4.96
C ILE A 56 -4.16 21.15 -4.24
N ALA A 57 -5.27 21.35 -4.97
CA ALA A 57 -6.56 21.60 -4.36
C ALA A 57 -7.04 20.36 -3.58
N HIS A 58 -6.87 19.16 -4.13
CA HIS A 58 -7.16 17.90 -3.44
C HIS A 58 -6.34 17.78 -2.15
N LEU A 59 -5.02 17.97 -2.22
CA LEU A 59 -4.13 17.90 -1.05
C LEU A 59 -4.55 18.88 0.05
N ARG A 60 -4.95 20.11 -0.30
CA ARG A 60 -5.47 21.08 0.68
C ARG A 60 -6.75 20.59 1.35
N CYS A 61 -7.70 20.04 0.58
CA CYS A 61 -8.92 19.47 1.13
C CYS A 61 -8.65 18.26 2.03
N TYR A 62 -7.74 17.38 1.62
CA TYR A 62 -7.29 16.21 2.38
C TYR A 62 -6.71 16.61 3.75
N CYS A 63 -5.71 17.49 3.75
CA CYS A 63 -5.08 17.98 4.98
C CYS A 63 -6.07 18.69 5.92
N ASN A 64 -7.06 19.40 5.37
CA ASN A 64 -8.10 20.05 6.16
C ASN A 64 -9.03 19.04 6.86
N HIS A 65 -9.35 17.91 6.22
CA HIS A 65 -10.13 16.83 6.85
C HIS A 65 -9.36 16.16 8.00
N LEU A 66 -8.04 16.08 7.86
CA LEU A 66 -7.14 15.48 8.85
C LEU A 66 -6.57 16.51 9.85
N ARG A 67 -7.09 17.74 9.88
CA ARG A 67 -6.62 18.82 10.78
C ARG A 67 -6.71 18.47 12.28
N GLY A 68 -7.48 17.44 12.67
CA GLY A 68 -7.50 16.91 14.04
C GLY A 68 -6.42 15.87 14.35
N ALA A 69 -5.80 15.27 13.32
CA ALA A 69 -4.74 14.27 13.40
C ALA A 69 -3.33 14.89 13.29
N ARG A 70 -3.23 16.18 13.63
CA ARG A 70 -2.21 17.20 13.30
C ARG A 70 -0.72 16.85 13.42
N GLU A 71 -0.34 15.69 13.96
CA GLU A 71 1.05 15.44 14.37
C GLU A 71 1.58 14.05 13.99
N LYS A 72 0.86 13.29 13.15
CA LYS A 72 1.37 12.00 12.67
C LYS A 72 1.35 11.96 11.15
N GLU A 73 2.46 12.36 10.57
CA GLU A 73 2.74 12.30 9.14
C GLU A 73 2.47 10.90 8.56
N GLU A 74 2.90 9.89 9.29
CA GLU A 74 2.56 8.48 9.11
C GLU A 74 1.07 8.20 8.91
N LEU A 75 0.17 8.85 9.67
CA LEU A 75 -1.27 8.71 9.48
C LEU A 75 -1.73 9.39 8.18
N LEU A 76 -1.15 10.53 7.81
CA LEU A 76 -1.49 11.20 6.55
C LEU A 76 -1.14 10.32 5.35
N MET A 77 -0.02 9.62 5.43
CA MET A 77 0.43 8.73 4.37
C MET A 77 -0.43 7.45 4.31
N ASP A 78 -0.70 6.83 5.47
CA ASP A 78 -1.51 5.61 5.57
C ASP A 78 -2.94 5.76 5.03
N TYR A 79 -3.57 6.92 5.27
CA TYR A 79 -4.93 7.19 4.76
C TYR A 79 -4.98 7.76 3.34
N PHE A 80 -3.83 8.08 2.72
CA PHE A 80 -3.86 8.82 1.46
C PHE A 80 -4.58 8.05 0.35
N GLY A 81 -4.35 6.73 0.26
CA GLY A 81 -5.01 5.86 -0.71
C GLY A 81 -6.55 5.86 -0.59
N GLU A 82 -7.10 6.04 0.62
CA GLU A 82 -8.55 6.14 0.82
C GLU A 82 -9.16 7.40 0.18
N SER A 83 -8.34 8.43 -0.02
CA SER A 83 -8.71 9.67 -0.72
C SER A 83 -8.61 9.57 -2.24
N LEU A 84 -8.22 8.42 -2.78
CA LEU A 84 -8.01 8.22 -4.21
C LEU A 84 -9.02 7.22 -4.81
N SER A 85 -9.15 7.30 -6.13
CA SER A 85 -9.92 6.38 -6.98
C SER A 85 -9.31 6.31 -8.38
N GLY A 86 -9.75 5.35 -9.18
CA GLY A 86 -9.36 5.24 -10.59
C GLY A 86 -7.84 5.25 -10.80
N GLN A 87 -7.39 6.02 -11.79
CA GLN A 87 -5.98 6.11 -12.18
C GLN A 87 -5.08 6.63 -11.05
N ALA A 88 -5.59 7.52 -10.19
CA ALA A 88 -4.82 8.01 -9.06
C ALA A 88 -4.56 6.93 -8.01
N LEU A 89 -5.55 6.08 -7.74
CA LEU A 89 -5.37 4.95 -6.83
C LEU A 89 -4.45 3.89 -7.43
N GLU A 90 -4.60 3.58 -8.72
CA GLU A 90 -3.71 2.66 -9.44
C GLU A 90 -2.25 3.12 -9.38
N TRP A 91 -1.99 4.40 -9.68
CA TRP A 91 -0.66 4.98 -9.56
C TRP A 91 -0.09 4.84 -8.14
N PHE A 92 -0.92 5.08 -7.12
CA PHE A 92 -0.51 5.02 -5.72
C PHE A 92 -0.12 3.59 -5.31
N VAL A 93 -0.92 2.58 -5.66
CA VAL A 93 -0.64 1.18 -5.30
C VAL A 93 0.54 0.57 -6.07
N ASP A 94 0.84 1.10 -7.25
CA ASP A 94 1.98 0.67 -8.07
C ASP A 94 3.32 1.29 -7.62
N GLN A 95 3.31 2.24 -6.68
CA GLN A 95 4.56 2.81 -6.17
C GLN A 95 5.28 1.84 -5.23
N ASP A 96 6.61 1.91 -5.25
CA ASP A 96 7.46 1.24 -4.27
C ASP A 96 7.27 1.91 -2.89
N ILE A 97 6.95 1.09 -1.88
CA ILE A 97 6.70 1.52 -0.51
C ILE A 97 7.91 2.26 0.07
N ASP A 98 9.12 1.83 -0.29
CA ASP A 98 10.37 2.40 0.21
C ASP A 98 10.68 3.79 -0.38
N LYS A 99 9.93 4.22 -1.41
CA LYS A 99 10.12 5.52 -2.08
C LYS A 99 9.61 6.69 -1.22
N TRP A 100 8.63 6.46 -0.36
CA TRP A 100 7.96 7.52 0.39
C TRP A 100 8.42 7.50 1.84
N ILE A 101 9.50 8.23 2.11
CA ILE A 101 10.07 8.35 3.46
C ILE A 101 9.29 9.41 4.26
N SER A 102 8.71 10.39 3.57
CA SER A 102 7.94 11.49 4.14
C SER A 102 6.66 11.79 3.34
N TRP A 103 5.74 12.49 3.98
CA TRP A 103 4.56 13.09 3.35
C TRP A 103 4.96 14.07 2.24
N ASP A 104 6.07 14.79 2.42
CA ASP A 104 6.59 15.68 1.38
C ASP A 104 7.05 14.89 0.14
N ASP A 105 7.70 13.73 0.31
CA ASP A 105 8.09 12.87 -0.83
C ASP A 105 6.86 12.37 -1.59
N LEU A 106 5.85 11.88 -0.86
CA LEU A 106 4.60 11.39 -1.43
C LEU A 106 3.86 12.49 -2.18
N THR A 107 3.69 13.67 -1.56
CA THR A 107 2.93 14.76 -2.16
C THR A 107 3.64 15.40 -3.35
N ASN A 108 4.97 15.53 -3.31
CA ASN A 108 5.74 15.97 -4.46
C ASN A 108 5.63 14.98 -5.63
N GLY A 109 5.71 13.67 -5.36
CA GLY A 109 5.50 12.65 -6.39
C GLY A 109 4.09 12.70 -6.99
N PHE A 110 3.08 12.90 -6.14
CA PHE A 110 1.69 13.00 -6.57
C PHE A 110 1.42 14.20 -7.47
N VAL A 111 1.92 15.39 -7.09
CA VAL A 111 1.79 16.64 -7.87
C VAL A 111 2.61 16.62 -9.17
N GLN A 112 3.69 15.85 -9.22
CA GLN A 112 4.44 15.65 -10.46
C GLN A 112 3.70 14.72 -11.43
N GLN A 113 2.93 13.77 -10.91
CA GLN A 113 2.19 12.80 -11.72
C GLN A 113 0.87 13.36 -12.27
N PHE A 114 0.11 14.08 -11.44
CA PHE A 114 -1.23 14.61 -11.70
C PHE A 114 -1.22 16.13 -11.52
#